data_AF-A0A259LM32-F1
#
_entry.id   AF-A0A259LM32-F1
#
_cell.length_a   1.000
_cell.length_b   1.000
_cell.length_c   1.000
_cell.angle_alpha   90.00
_cell.angle_beta   90.00
_cell.angle_gamma   90.00
#
_symmetry.space_group_name_H-M   'P 1'
#
loop_
_entity.id
_entity.type
_entity.pdbx_description
1 polymer ?
#
loop_
_entity_poly.entity_id
_entity_poly.type
_entity_poly.pdbx_seq_one_letter_code
_entity_poly.pdbx_strand_id
1 'polypeptide(L)'
;LFVHKIAGAMAESGADLDTITAAAQSVIKGAISIGMSLDTCTVPGSPKEDRIASGKAELGLGIHGEAGIEQVDFSGARSAMQMVAEKLLPHTGPGDHVALVWMPRGMQGHREPLGRVIECALVSGL
;
A
#
# COMPACT_ATOMS: atom_id res chain seq x y z
N LEU A 1 3.51 -7.77 2.72
CA LEU A 1 3.26 -9.02 1.94
C LEU A 1 4.53 -9.67 1.38
N PHE A 2 5.40 -8.93 0.67
CA PHE A 2 6.63 -9.49 0.08
C PHE A 2 7.50 -10.29 1.07
N VAL A 3 7.80 -9.70 2.24
CA VAL A 3 8.58 -10.35 3.30
C VAL A 3 7.97 -11.71 3.69
N HIS A 4 6.66 -11.74 3.96
CA HIS A 4 5.97 -12.97 4.33
C HIS A 4 6.00 -14.02 3.22
N LYS A 5 5.82 -13.61 1.95
CA LYS A 5 5.78 -14.57 0.84
C LYS A 5 7.13 -15.22 0.61
N ILE A 6 8.22 -14.46 0.74
CA ILE A 6 9.59 -14.97 0.58
C ILE A 6 9.98 -15.82 1.77
N ALA A 7 9.80 -15.32 3.00
CA ALA A 7 10.11 -16.07 4.21
C ALA A 7 9.31 -17.38 4.29
N GLY A 8 8.02 -17.34 3.94
CA GLY A 8 7.16 -18.52 3.90
C GLY A 8 7.60 -19.56 2.87
N ALA A 9 7.97 -19.14 1.66
CA ALA A 9 8.46 -20.07 0.63
C ALA A 9 9.81 -20.71 1.03
N MET A 10 10.70 -19.97 1.68
CA MET A 10 11.97 -20.49 2.18
C MET A 10 11.76 -21.47 3.34
N ALA A 11 10.85 -21.16 4.26
CA ALA A 11 10.47 -22.07 5.34
C ALA A 11 9.87 -23.37 4.78
N GLU A 12 8.97 -23.28 3.80
CA GLU A 12 8.41 -24.44 3.11
C GLU A 12 9.48 -25.27 2.39
N SER A 13 10.54 -24.63 1.90
CA SER A 13 11.70 -25.29 1.27
C SER A 13 12.71 -25.87 2.27
N GLY A 14 12.48 -25.73 3.57
CA GLY A 14 13.32 -26.29 4.63
C GLY A 14 14.56 -25.46 4.99
N ALA A 15 14.60 -24.17 4.64
CA ALA A 15 15.68 -23.29 5.08
C ALA A 15 15.69 -23.11 6.61
N ASP A 16 16.87 -22.87 7.19
CA ASP A 16 17.01 -22.59 8.62
C ASP A 16 16.56 -21.16 8.98
N LEU A 17 16.38 -20.92 10.29
CA LEU A 17 15.87 -19.66 10.82
C LEU A 17 16.78 -18.48 10.50
N ASP A 18 18.11 -18.66 10.58
CA ASP A 18 19.08 -17.59 10.35
C ASP A 18 19.05 -17.15 8.89
N THR A 19 18.96 -18.11 7.97
CA THR A 19 18.84 -17.87 6.52
C THR A 19 17.54 -17.15 6.18
N ILE A 20 16.41 -17.61 6.75
CA ILE A 20 15.09 -16.96 6.55
C ILE A 20 15.12 -15.53 7.09
N THR A 21 15.72 -15.33 8.27
CA THR A 21 15.81 -14.01 8.91
C THR A 21 16.65 -13.05 8.06
N ALA A 22 17.80 -13.50 7.57
CA ALA A 22 18.66 -12.70 6.69
C ALA A 22 17.93 -12.30 5.40
N ALA A 23 17.20 -13.23 4.77
CA ALA A 23 16.41 -12.94 3.58
C ALA A 23 15.28 -11.95 3.86
N ALA A 24 14.51 -12.15 4.94
CA ALA A 24 13.44 -11.24 5.35
C ALA A 24 13.97 -9.81 5.60
N GLN A 25 15.12 -9.70 6.26
CA GLN A 25 15.80 -8.42 6.49
C GLN A 25 16.31 -7.78 5.20
N SER A 26 16.78 -8.57 4.23
CA SER A 26 17.19 -8.05 2.92
C SER A 26 15.97 -7.48 2.16
N VAL A 27 14.87 -8.23 2.11
CA VAL A 27 13.65 -7.84 1.41
C VAL A 27 13.06 -6.55 1.99
N ILE A 28 12.96 -6.43 3.32
CA ILE A 28 12.37 -5.23 3.93
C ILE A 28 13.23 -3.98 3.71
N LYS A 29 14.57 -4.12 3.61
CA LYS A 29 15.47 -3.00 3.29
C LYS A 29 15.24 -2.45 1.88
N GLY A 30 14.84 -3.31 0.95
CA GLY A 30 14.52 -2.93 -0.43
C GLY A 30 13.05 -2.60 -0.67
N ALA A 31 12.19 -2.69 0.34
CA ALA A 31 10.75 -2.47 0.20
C ALA A 31 10.35 -1.04 0.56
N ILE A 32 9.61 -0.40 -0.34
CA ILE A 32 9.01 0.93 -0.14
C ILE A 32 7.54 0.89 -0.55
N SER A 33 6.68 1.62 0.17
CA SER A 33 5.24 1.63 -0.14
C SER A 33 4.61 2.99 0.15
N ILE A 34 3.62 3.37 -0.65
CA ILE A 34 2.73 4.48 -0.36
C ILE A 34 1.31 4.14 -0.82
N GLY A 35 0.34 4.54 -0.02
CA GLY A 35 -1.07 4.44 -0.34
C GLY A 35 -1.66 5.80 -0.72
N MET A 36 -2.82 5.76 -1.37
CA MET A 36 -3.68 6.91 -1.59
C MET A 36 -5.12 6.46 -1.42
N SER A 37 -5.94 7.20 -0.68
CA SER A 37 -7.33 6.84 -0.41
C SER A 37 -8.30 7.93 -0.86
N LEU A 38 -9.47 7.53 -1.35
CA LEU A 38 -10.56 8.45 -1.71
C LEU A 38 -11.62 8.59 -0.61
N ASP A 39 -11.47 7.85 0.49
CA ASP A 39 -12.39 7.84 1.63
C ASP A 39 -11.65 7.34 2.88
N THR A 40 -12.19 7.60 4.07
CA THR A 40 -11.66 7.03 5.31
C THR A 40 -12.25 5.65 5.58
N CYS A 41 -11.56 4.87 6.42
CA CYS A 41 -12.11 3.62 6.93
C CYS A 41 -13.27 3.91 7.91
N THR A 42 -14.33 3.11 7.83
CA THR A 42 -15.38 3.11 8.85
C THR A 42 -15.08 2.01 9.87
N VAL A 43 -14.74 2.41 11.10
CA VAL A 43 -14.51 1.46 12.20
C VAL A 43 -15.84 1.12 12.86
N PRO A 44 -16.22 -0.18 12.99
CA PRO A 44 -17.48 -0.56 13.62
C PRO A 44 -17.60 0.02 15.04
N GLY A 45 -18.70 0.75 15.28
CA GLY A 45 -18.95 1.40 16.57
C GLY A 45 -18.30 2.78 16.74
N SER A 46 -17.53 3.26 15.77
CA SER A 46 -16.97 4.63 15.75
C SER A 46 -17.72 5.52 14.75
N PRO A 47 -17.80 6.84 14.99
CA PRO A 47 -18.27 7.78 13.97
C PRO A 47 -17.41 7.71 12.71
N LYS A 48 -18.02 7.82 11.53
CA LYS A 48 -17.27 7.93 10.27
C LYS A 48 -16.62 9.31 10.18
N GLU A 49 -15.34 9.34 9.81
CA GLU A 49 -14.62 10.59 9.53
C GLU A 49 -14.80 11.02 8.08
N ASP A 50 -15.55 12.11 7.83
CA ASP A 50 -15.73 12.65 6.48
C ASP A 50 -14.74 13.79 6.20
N ARG A 51 -13.44 13.48 6.23
CA ARG A 51 -12.36 14.49 6.07
C ARG A 51 -11.84 14.63 4.64
N ILE A 52 -12.10 13.64 3.78
CA ILE A 52 -11.67 13.66 2.38
C ILE A 52 -12.85 14.14 1.55
N ALA A 53 -12.76 15.37 1.05
CA ALA A 53 -13.84 15.94 0.25
C ALA A 53 -14.06 15.16 -1.06
N SER A 54 -15.29 15.16 -1.57
CA SER A 54 -15.59 14.56 -2.87
C SER A 54 -14.71 15.13 -3.98
N GLY A 55 -14.09 14.25 -4.78
CA GLY A 55 -13.15 14.62 -5.84
C GLY A 55 -11.69 14.78 -5.37
N LYS A 56 -11.43 14.64 -4.07
CA LYS A 56 -10.09 14.60 -3.48
C LYS A 56 -9.66 13.16 -3.17
N ALA A 57 -8.36 12.99 -3.02
CA ALA A 57 -7.73 11.80 -2.49
C ALA A 57 -6.72 12.21 -1.41
N GLU A 58 -6.55 11.40 -0.37
CA GLU A 58 -5.53 11.59 0.67
C GLU A 58 -4.35 10.65 0.42
N LEU A 59 -3.18 11.24 0.16
CA LEU A 59 -1.94 10.53 -0.09
C LEU A 59 -1.27 10.18 1.25
N GLY A 60 -0.81 8.93 1.38
CA GLY A 60 -0.14 8.44 2.59
C GLY A 60 -1.06 8.14 3.76
N LEU A 61 -2.39 8.09 3.54
CA LEU A 61 -3.34 7.68 4.57
C LEU A 61 -3.01 6.27 5.08
N GLY A 62 -2.91 6.14 6.40
CA GLY A 62 -2.53 4.87 7.04
C GLY A 62 -3.63 3.83 6.96
N ILE A 63 -3.26 2.55 7.10
CA ILE A 63 -4.18 1.41 6.90
C ILE A 63 -5.31 1.35 7.94
N HIS A 64 -5.23 2.10 9.03
CA HIS A 64 -6.30 2.22 10.04
C HIS A 64 -6.99 3.59 10.00
N GLY A 65 -6.72 4.42 8.99
CA GLY A 65 -7.29 5.76 8.85
C GLY A 65 -6.42 6.88 9.43
N GLU A 66 -5.17 6.60 9.77
CA GLU A 66 -4.21 7.62 10.21
C GLU A 66 -4.04 8.71 9.14
N ALA A 67 -3.83 9.96 9.58
CA ALA A 67 -3.69 11.10 8.66
C ALA A 67 -2.51 10.91 7.71
N GLY A 68 -2.78 11.11 6.42
CA GLY A 68 -1.77 11.12 5.38
C GLY A 68 -0.97 12.43 5.33
N ILE A 69 -0.15 12.55 4.29
CA ILE A 69 0.74 13.69 4.09
C ILE A 69 0.03 14.88 3.44
N GLU A 70 -0.92 14.64 2.53
CA GLU A 70 -1.64 15.71 1.82
C GLU A 70 -2.92 15.20 1.15
N GLN A 71 -3.86 16.11 0.90
CA GLN A 71 -5.02 15.86 0.04
C GLN A 71 -4.81 16.47 -1.34
N VAL A 72 -5.04 15.68 -2.38
CA VAL A 72 -4.79 16.02 -3.79
C VAL A 72 -6.04 15.90 -4.64
N ASP A 73 -6.12 16.70 -5.70
CA ASP A 73 -7.11 16.53 -6.76
C ASP A 73 -6.69 15.38 -7.69
N PHE A 74 -7.67 14.63 -8.21
CA PHE A 74 -7.42 13.61 -9.22
C PHE A 74 -8.58 13.54 -10.22
N SER A 75 -8.28 13.18 -11.47
CA SER A 75 -9.28 13.06 -12.54
C SER A 75 -9.61 11.60 -12.90
N GLY A 76 -8.81 10.64 -12.42
CA GLY A 76 -9.05 9.22 -12.59
C GLY A 76 -7.89 8.34 -12.12
N ALA A 77 -7.99 7.03 -12.34
CA ALA A 77 -7.00 6.05 -11.88
C ALA A 77 -5.57 6.31 -12.42
N ARG A 78 -5.44 6.83 -13.65
CA ARG A 78 -4.14 7.15 -14.24
C ARG A 78 -3.44 8.30 -13.50
N SER A 79 -4.14 9.42 -13.29
CA SER A 79 -3.55 10.57 -12.58
C SER A 79 -3.26 10.24 -11.12
N ALA A 80 -4.15 9.47 -10.49
CA ALA A 80 -3.97 8.88 -9.17
C ALA A 80 -2.66 8.07 -9.06
N MET A 81 -2.48 7.09 -9.95
CA MET A 81 -1.28 6.25 -9.97
C MET A 81 -0.01 7.03 -10.31
N GLN A 82 -0.12 8.05 -11.16
CA GLN A 82 1.00 8.92 -11.47
C GLN A 82 1.51 9.65 -10.23
N MET A 83 0.62 10.25 -9.43
CA MET A 83 1.00 10.92 -8.18
C MET A 83 1.65 9.94 -7.18
N VAL A 84 1.09 8.73 -7.05
CA VAL A 84 1.67 7.66 -6.21
C VAL A 84 3.08 7.29 -6.68
N ALA A 85 3.27 7.10 -7.99
CA ALA A 85 4.56 6.74 -8.57
C ALA A 85 5.59 7.87 -8.42
N GLU A 86 5.21 9.12 -8.68
CA GLU A 86 6.08 10.30 -8.53
C GLU A 86 6.61 10.46 -7.09
N LYS A 87 5.84 10.02 -6.09
CA LYS A 87 6.25 10.05 -4.67
C LYS A 87 7.10 8.85 -4.27
N LEU A 88 6.95 7.72 -4.94
CA LEU A 88 7.74 6.50 -4.69
C LEU A 88 9.10 6.54 -5.37
N LEU A 89 9.16 6.94 -6.64
CA LEU A 89 10.36 6.85 -7.48
C LEU A 89 11.61 7.51 -6.86
N PRO A 90 11.55 8.69 -6.21
CA PRO A 90 12.72 9.29 -5.57
C PRO A 90 13.32 8.45 -4.43
N HIS A 91 12.53 7.54 -3.86
CA HIS A 91 12.95 6.64 -2.78
C HIS A 91 13.41 5.27 -3.31
N THR A 92 13.33 5.05 -4.63
CA THR A 92 13.85 3.83 -5.24
C THR A 92 15.37 3.94 -5.47
N GLY A 93 16.08 2.86 -5.15
CA GLY A 93 17.47 2.71 -5.57
C GLY A 93 17.60 2.38 -7.07
N PRO A 94 18.81 2.38 -7.63
CA PRO A 94 19.05 1.89 -8.98
C PRO A 94 18.73 0.39 -9.10
N GLY A 95 18.36 -0.06 -10.30
CA GLY A 95 18.09 -1.46 -10.60
C GLY A 95 16.63 -1.75 -10.92
N ASP A 96 16.32 -3.04 -11.08
CA ASP A 96 14.96 -3.50 -11.38
C ASP A 96 14.11 -3.55 -10.10
N HIS A 97 12.85 -3.16 -10.26
CA HIS A 97 11.87 -3.12 -9.18
C HIS A 97 10.64 -3.94 -9.55
N VAL A 98 10.12 -4.68 -8.58
CA VAL A 98 8.82 -5.35 -8.71
C VAL A 98 7.77 -4.54 -7.98
N ALA A 99 6.67 -4.22 -8.67
CA ALA A 99 5.55 -3.49 -8.11
C ALA A 99 4.37 -4.43 -7.80
N LEU A 100 3.80 -4.29 -6.60
CA LEU A 100 2.48 -4.80 -6.28
C LEU A 100 1.52 -3.62 -6.18
N VAL A 101 0.51 -3.60 -7.05
CA VAL A 101 -0.58 -2.63 -6.99
C VAL A 101 -1.82 -3.34 -6.50
N TRP A 102 -2.38 -2.86 -5.40
CA TRP A 102 -3.61 -3.39 -4.82
C TRP A 102 -4.70 -2.32 -4.84
N MET A 103 -5.85 -2.69 -5.40
CA MET A 103 -7.07 -1.89 -5.37
C MET A 103 -8.21 -2.80 -4.90
N PRO A 104 -8.59 -2.77 -3.60
CA PRO A 104 -9.73 -3.53 -3.15
C PRO A 104 -10.98 -2.94 -3.84
N ARG A 105 -11.65 -3.76 -4.66
CA ARG A 105 -13.01 -3.42 -5.08
C ARG A 105 -13.91 -3.61 -3.85
N GLY A 106 -14.58 -2.54 -3.41
CA GLY A 106 -15.70 -2.69 -2.48
C GLY A 106 -16.70 -3.69 -3.05
N MET A 107 -17.07 -4.70 -2.26
CA MET A 107 -18.11 -5.65 -2.65
C MET A 107 -19.42 -4.90 -2.85
N GLN A 108 -19.99 -4.95 -4.05
CA GLN A 108 -21.34 -4.43 -4.31
C GLN A 108 -22.35 -5.45 -3.76
N GLY A 109 -22.74 -5.29 -2.50
CA GLY A 109 -23.74 -6.16 -1.85
C GLY A 109 -23.74 -6.00 -0.33
N HIS A 110 -24.73 -5.28 0.17
CA HIS A 110 -25.04 -5.00 1.59
C HIS A 110 -24.02 -4.19 2.41
N ARG A 111 -24.35 -2.89 2.54
CA ARG A 111 -24.12 -1.97 3.67
C ARG A 111 -22.74 -2.06 4.35
N GLU A 112 -21.74 -1.46 3.71
CA GLU A 112 -20.84 -0.43 4.24
C GLU A 112 -19.74 -0.20 3.16
N PRO A 113 -19.52 1.02 2.65
CA PRO A 113 -18.48 1.24 1.65
C PRO A 113 -17.10 1.11 2.31
N LEU A 114 -16.45 -0.03 2.12
CA LEU A 114 -15.01 -0.16 2.36
C LEU A 114 -14.29 0.87 1.47
N GLY A 115 -13.40 1.66 2.08
CA GLY A 115 -12.74 2.78 1.45
C GLY A 115 -12.08 2.43 0.11
N ARG A 116 -12.11 3.37 -0.83
CA ARG A 116 -11.45 3.22 -2.14
C ARG A 116 -9.97 3.58 -1.99
N VAL A 117 -9.17 2.59 -1.60
CA VAL A 117 -7.72 2.72 -1.40
C VAL A 117 -6.97 2.21 -2.63
N ILE A 118 -5.91 2.91 -2.98
CA ILE A 118 -4.91 2.50 -3.96
C ILE A 118 -3.60 2.37 -3.19
N GLU A 119 -3.02 1.18 -3.14
CA GLU A 119 -1.73 0.97 -2.51
C GLU A 119 -0.72 0.44 -3.53
N CYS A 120 0.46 1.05 -3.54
CA CYS A 120 1.58 0.61 -4.34
C CYS A 120 2.77 0.32 -3.42
N ALA A 121 3.30 -0.89 -3.54
CA ALA A 121 4.55 -1.29 -2.90
C ALA A 121 5.55 -1.71 -3.97
N LEU A 122 6.78 -1.22 -3.86
CA LEU A 122 7.93 -1.61 -4.69
C LEU A 122 8.92 -2.39 -3.83
N VAL A 123 9.56 -3.38 -4.44
CA VAL A 123 10.69 -4.10 -3.83
C VAL A 123 11.83 -4.20 -4.84
N SER A 124 13.04 -3.89 -4.39
CA SER A 124 14.29 -4.01 -5.16
C SER A 124 15.15 -5.16 -4.64
N GLY A 125 15.98 -5.76 -5.52
CA GLY A 125 17.06 -6.66 -5.10
C GLY A 125 16.61 -8.04 -4.63
N LEU A 126 15.58 -8.59 -5.26
CA LEU A 126 15.17 -10.00 -5.11
C LEU A 126 16.16 -10.96 -5.79
#